data_AF-A0A378NAX8-F1
#
_entry.id   AF-A0A378NAX8-F1
#
_cell.length_a   1.000
_cell.length_b   1.000
_cell.length_c   1.000
_cell.angle_alpha   90.00
_cell.angle_beta   90.00
_cell.angle_gamma   90.00
#
_symmetry.space_group_name_H-M   'P 1'
#
loop_
_entity.id
_entity.type
_entity.pdbx_description
1 polymer ?
#
loop_
_entity_poly.entity_id
_entity_poly.type
_entity_poly.pdbx_seq_one_letter_code
_entity_poly.pdbx_strand_id
1 'polypeptide(L)'
;MAHQKLPFHADTVGSYLRSDAWKKAHADYKAGNISLEQRDEIVEAEVKKLVQAQLDAGIQVVTDGEYHRSWWHIDFLENLNGIEGYVPEKAYAFKGVL
;
A
#
# COMPACT_ATOMS: atom_id res chain seq x y z
N MET A 1 11.72 32.67 3.47
CA MET A 1 10.90 31.78 4.32
C MET A 1 11.84 31.07 5.29
N ALA A 2 11.66 31.22 6.60
CA ALA A 2 12.48 30.51 7.57
C ALA A 2 12.23 28.99 7.46
N HIS A 3 13.29 28.19 7.42
CA HIS A 3 13.19 26.73 7.39
C HIS A 3 12.78 26.24 8.77
N GLN A 4 11.48 26.09 9.00
CA GLN A 4 10.95 25.54 10.25
C GLN A 4 11.23 24.03 10.27
N LYS A 5 12.21 23.62 11.07
CA LYS A 5 12.48 22.20 11.30
C LYS A 5 11.31 21.60 12.06
N LEU A 6 10.58 20.69 11.44
CA LEU A 6 9.52 19.95 12.10
C LEU A 6 10.13 19.11 13.25
N PRO A 7 9.47 18.97 14.40
CA PRO A 7 10.02 18.34 15.61
C PRO A 7 10.06 16.80 15.54
N PHE A 8 10.16 16.23 14.33
CA PHE A 8 10.16 14.79 14.11
C PHE A 8 11.59 14.32 13.85
N HIS A 9 12.03 13.30 14.59
CA HIS A 9 13.42 12.81 14.55
C HIS A 9 13.58 11.55 13.72
N ALA A 10 12.60 10.64 13.77
CA ALA A 10 12.47 9.45 12.94
C ALA A 10 10.99 9.03 12.95
N ASP A 11 10.44 8.67 11.80
CA ASP A 11 9.08 8.17 11.67
C ASP A 11 9.04 7.09 10.58
N THR A 12 7.86 6.60 10.25
CA THR A 12 7.67 5.57 9.24
C THR A 12 7.68 6.13 7.82
N VAL A 13 8.18 5.33 6.87
CA VAL A 13 8.31 5.77 5.46
C VAL A 13 6.97 5.68 4.72
N GLY A 14 6.13 4.70 5.06
CA GLY A 14 4.88 4.44 4.32
C GLY A 14 4.34 3.04 4.56
N SER A 15 4.88 2.05 3.86
CA SER A 15 4.29 0.72 3.79
C SER A 15 4.32 -0.04 5.12
N TYR A 16 3.25 -0.78 5.40
CA TYR A 16 3.17 -1.77 6.48
C TYR A 16 2.87 -3.17 5.92
N LEU A 17 3.17 -4.20 6.73
CA LEU A 17 2.88 -5.60 6.40
C LEU A 17 1.38 -5.80 6.18
N ARG A 18 1.00 -6.47 5.10
CA ARG A 18 -0.40 -6.80 4.81
C ARG A 18 -0.95 -7.80 5.83
N SER A 19 -2.09 -7.48 6.41
CA SER A 19 -2.82 -8.40 7.28
C SER A 19 -3.39 -9.58 6.51
N ASP A 20 -3.78 -10.64 7.21
CA ASP A 20 -4.33 -11.83 6.56
C ASP A 20 -5.73 -11.57 5.97
N ALA A 21 -6.52 -10.69 6.59
CA ALA A 21 -7.80 -10.24 6.05
C ALA A 21 -7.60 -9.51 4.70
N TRP A 22 -6.59 -8.63 4.62
CA TRP A 22 -6.22 -7.97 3.37
C TRP A 22 -5.82 -8.98 2.29
N LYS A 23 -4.92 -9.92 2.63
CA LYS A 23 -4.46 -10.95 1.66
C LYS A 23 -5.62 -11.78 1.13
N LYS A 24 -6.52 -12.18 2.03
CA LYS A 24 -7.71 -12.95 1.67
C LYS A 24 -8.65 -12.15 0.77
N ALA A 25 -8.96 -10.91 1.10
CA ALA A 25 -9.83 -10.05 0.27
C ALA A 25 -9.26 -9.88 -1.15
N HIS A 26 -7.95 -9.64 -1.28
CA HIS A 26 -7.30 -9.55 -2.60
C HIS A 26 -7.33 -10.86 -3.38
N ALA A 27 -7.13 -12.00 -2.70
CA ALA A 27 -7.24 -13.32 -3.33
C ALA A 27 -8.68 -13.62 -3.79
N ASP A 28 -9.67 -13.31 -2.97
CA ASP A 28 -11.09 -13.51 -3.27
C ASP A 28 -11.56 -12.60 -4.42
N TYR A 29 -11.12 -11.34 -4.44
CA TYR A 29 -11.39 -10.43 -5.56
C TYR A 29 -10.78 -10.95 -6.86
N LYS A 30 -9.52 -11.39 -6.82
CA LYS A 30 -8.85 -11.99 -7.99
C LYS A 30 -9.54 -13.26 -8.48
N ALA A 31 -10.15 -14.03 -7.57
CA ALA A 31 -10.92 -15.22 -7.89
C ALA A 31 -12.35 -14.91 -8.37
N GLY A 32 -12.80 -13.64 -8.32
CA GLY A 32 -14.16 -13.24 -8.65
C GLY A 32 -15.21 -13.57 -7.59
N ASN A 33 -14.79 -13.87 -6.36
CA ASN A 33 -15.69 -14.24 -5.26
C ASN A 33 -16.36 -13.04 -4.59
N ILE A 34 -15.73 -11.86 -4.68
CA ILE A 34 -16.23 -10.59 -4.13
C ILE A 34 -16.07 -9.48 -5.17
N SER A 35 -16.91 -8.45 -5.07
CA SER A 35 -16.79 -7.25 -5.90
C SER A 35 -15.60 -6.38 -5.49
N LEU A 36 -15.27 -5.41 -6.34
CA LEU A 36 -14.23 -4.41 -6.04
C LEU A 36 -14.58 -3.61 -4.78
N GLU A 37 -15.85 -3.22 -4.66
CA GLU A 37 -16.37 -2.44 -3.53
C GLU A 37 -16.27 -3.24 -2.22
N GLN A 38 -16.61 -4.53 -2.26
CA GLN A 38 -16.48 -5.42 -1.09
C GLN A 38 -15.03 -5.60 -0.67
N ARG A 39 -14.09 -5.71 -1.62
CA ARG A 39 -12.65 -5.72 -1.33
C ARG A 39 -12.25 -4.42 -0.65
N ASP A 40 -12.68 -3.28 -1.20
CA ASP A 40 -12.30 -1.95 -0.70
C ASP A 40 -12.84 -1.68 0.70
N GLU A 41 -14.06 -2.13 1.01
CA GLU A 41 -14.62 -2.08 2.37
C GLU A 41 -13.74 -2.83 3.38
N ILE A 42 -13.23 -4.01 3.01
CA ILE A 42 -12.32 -4.78 3.87
C ILE A 42 -10.99 -4.05 4.01
N VAL A 43 -10.43 -3.51 2.92
CA VAL A 43 -9.17 -2.76 2.94
C VAL A 43 -9.29 -1.54 3.85
N GLU A 44 -10.36 -0.76 3.72
CA GLU A 44 -10.66 0.40 4.58
C GLU A 44 -10.79 0.03 6.05
N ALA A 45 -11.44 -1.10 6.36
CA ALA A 45 -11.53 -1.60 7.72
C ALA A 45 -10.15 -1.94 8.30
N GLU A 46 -9.26 -2.51 7.50
CA GLU A 46 -7.90 -2.84 7.92
C GLU A 46 -7.00 -1.60 8.05
N VAL A 47 -7.16 -0.59 7.17
CA VAL A 47 -6.48 0.71 7.29
C VAL A 47 -6.85 1.37 8.61
N LYS A 48 -8.14 1.39 8.98
CA LYS A 48 -8.59 1.95 10.28
C LYS A 48 -7.93 1.25 11.46
N LYS A 49 -7.81 -0.08 11.43
CA LYS A 49 -7.10 -0.84 12.48
C LYS A 49 -5.62 -0.49 12.53
N LEU A 50 -4.96 -0.38 11.38
CA LEU A 50 -3.55 0.01 11.30
C LEU A 50 -3.32 1.42 11.83
N VAL A 51 -4.18 2.37 11.47
CA VAL A 51 -4.13 3.76 11.98
C VAL A 51 -4.26 3.75 13.50
N GLN A 52 -5.22 3.01 14.06
CA GLN A 52 -5.35 2.91 15.51
C GLN A 52 -4.10 2.31 16.17
N ALA A 53 -3.52 1.25 15.59
CA ALA A 53 -2.30 0.64 16.10
C ALA A 53 -1.10 1.60 16.07
N GLN A 54 -0.99 2.45 15.05
CA GLN A 54 0.03 3.50 15.00
C GLN A 54 -0.15 4.52 16.13
N LEU A 55 -1.39 4.98 16.35
CA LEU A 55 -1.71 5.91 17.44
C LEU A 55 -1.41 5.30 18.82
N ASP A 56 -1.80 4.06 19.04
CA ASP A 56 -1.55 3.33 20.29
C ASP A 56 -0.05 3.12 20.54
N ALA A 57 0.75 2.99 19.47
CA ALA A 57 2.20 2.91 19.54
C ALA A 57 2.89 4.27 19.71
N GLY A 58 2.15 5.38 19.73
CA GLY A 58 2.68 6.74 19.87
C GLY A 58 3.34 7.29 18.60
N ILE A 59 3.06 6.69 17.43
CA ILE A 59 3.52 7.18 16.13
C ILE A 59 2.76 8.47 15.79
N GLN A 60 3.51 9.52 15.43
CA GLN A 60 2.95 10.86 15.21
C GLN A 60 2.65 11.14 13.74
N VAL A 61 3.46 10.62 12.82
CA VAL A 61 3.21 10.69 11.37
C VAL A 61 2.62 9.35 10.92
N VAL A 62 1.30 9.34 10.84
CA VAL A 62 0.52 8.15 10.49
C VAL A 62 0.43 7.99 8.97
N THR A 63 0.43 6.75 8.50
CA THR A 63 0.20 6.40 7.09
C THR A 63 -0.94 5.38 6.97
N ASP A 64 -1.49 5.20 5.78
CA ASP A 64 -2.46 4.13 5.48
C ASP A 64 -1.78 2.76 5.28
N GLY A 65 -0.46 2.69 5.48
CA GLY A 65 0.34 1.51 5.19
C GLY A 65 0.44 1.15 3.71
N GLU A 66 0.02 2.03 2.80
CA GLU A 66 -0.15 1.78 1.37
C GLU A 66 -1.10 0.62 1.05
N TYR A 67 -2.06 0.32 1.93
CA TYR A 67 -2.95 -0.85 1.79
C TYR A 67 -3.79 -0.85 0.50
N HIS A 68 -4.05 0.30 -0.11
CA HIS A 68 -4.78 0.39 -1.39
C HIS A 68 -3.90 0.14 -2.62
N ARG A 69 -2.61 -0.15 -2.43
CA ARG A 69 -1.62 -0.25 -3.51
C ARG A 69 -0.89 -1.59 -3.49
N SER A 70 -0.50 -2.03 -4.68
CA SER A 70 0.41 -3.15 -4.89
C SER A 70 1.86 -2.67 -4.92
N TRP A 71 2.14 -1.64 -5.70
CA TRP A 71 3.44 -1.00 -5.89
C TRP A 71 3.23 0.52 -5.97
N TRP A 72 3.68 1.27 -4.97
CA TRP A 72 3.34 2.70 -4.84
C TRP A 72 3.58 3.52 -6.12
N HIS A 73 4.67 3.24 -6.85
CA HIS A 73 5.04 4.00 -8.04
C HIS A 73 4.33 3.52 -9.29
N ILE A 74 4.07 2.21 -9.43
CA ILE A 74 3.41 1.66 -10.62
C ILE A 74 1.93 2.03 -10.59
N ASP A 75 1.25 1.76 -9.47
CA ASP A 75 -0.18 2.08 -9.34
C ASP A 75 -0.44 3.58 -9.54
N PHE A 76 0.47 4.45 -9.10
CA PHE A 76 0.36 5.88 -9.36
C PHE A 76 0.51 6.22 -10.85
N LEU A 77 1.56 5.71 -11.50
CA LEU A 77 1.87 6.04 -12.89
C LEU A 77 0.80 5.54 -13.86
N GLU A 78 0.26 4.33 -13.64
CA GLU A 78 -0.79 3.74 -14.48
C GLU A 78 -2.12 4.53 -14.42
N ASN A 79 -2.31 5.39 -13.41
CA ASN A 79 -3.47 6.26 -13.29
C ASN A 79 -3.25 7.66 -13.92
N LEU A 80 -2.13 7.90 -14.60
CA LEU A 80 -1.88 9.14 -15.35
C LEU A 80 -2.30 9.00 -16.81
N ASN A 81 -2.96 10.04 -17.35
CA ASN A 81 -3.37 10.08 -18.74
C ASN A 81 -2.17 9.88 -19.68
N GLY A 82 -2.27 8.88 -20.57
CA GLY A 82 -1.22 8.55 -21.54
C GLY A 82 -0.18 7.55 -21.05
N ILE A 83 -0.36 6.95 -19.86
CA ILE A 83 0.46 5.84 -19.35
C ILE A 83 -0.43 4.59 -19.22
N GLU A 84 0.11 3.43 -19.60
CA GLU A 84 -0.58 2.14 -19.46
C GLU A 84 0.37 1.12 -18.82
N GLY A 85 -0.18 0.28 -17.95
CA GLY A 85 0.55 -0.80 -17.31
C GLY A 85 0.97 -1.88 -18.30
N TYR A 86 2.15 -2.45 -18.11
CA TYR A 86 2.65 -3.56 -18.94
C TYR A 86 3.25 -4.65 -18.06
N VAL A 87 2.73 -5.87 -18.20
CA VAL A 87 3.31 -7.07 -17.58
C VAL A 87 4.21 -7.74 -18.62
N PRO A 88 5.54 -7.76 -18.43
CA PRO A 88 6.46 -8.37 -19.37
C PRO A 88 6.31 -9.90 -19.39
N GLU A 89 6.43 -10.50 -20.57
CA GLU A 89 6.43 -11.97 -20.73
C GLU A 89 7.58 -12.65 -20.00
N LYS A 90 8.71 -11.93 -19.82
CA LYS A 90 9.90 -12.41 -19.13
C LYS A 90 10.23 -11.48 -17.99
N ALA A 91 10.43 -12.07 -16.81
CA ALA A 91 10.92 -11.33 -15.65
C ALA A 91 12.32 -10.74 -15.91
N TYR A 92 12.65 -9.67 -15.19
CA TYR A 92 13.98 -9.10 -15.23
C TYR A 92 15.01 -10.13 -14.75
N ALA A 93 16.03 -10.41 -15.57
CA ALA A 93 17.12 -11.29 -15.19
C ALA A 93 18.07 -10.52 -14.27
N PHE A 94 17.94 -10.70 -12.96
CA PHE A 94 18.89 -10.17 -12.00
C PHE A 94 20.18 -10.99 -12.08
N LYS A 95 21.31 -10.32 -12.36
CA LYS A 95 22.62 -10.98 -12.29
C LYS A 95 22.90 -11.39 -10.84
N GLY A 96 23.08 -12.68 -10.61
CA GLY A 96 23.52 -13.23 -9.32
C GLY A 96 22.40 -13.69 -8.38
N VAL A 97 21.15 -13.75 -8.83
CA VAL A 97 20.05 -14.37 -8.10
C VAL A 97 19.66 -15.64 -8.85
N LEU A 98 19.78 -16.79 -8.17
CA LEU A 98 19.42 -18.13 -8.68
C LEU A 98 17.91 -18.30 -8.78
#